data_AF-A0A7K4DIN9-F1
#
_entry.id   AF-A0A7K4DIN9-F1
#
_cell.length_a   1.000
_cell.length_b   1.000
_cell.length_c   1.000
_cell.angle_alpha   90.00
_cell.angle_beta   90.00
_cell.angle_gamma   90.00
#
_symmetry.space_group_name_H-M   'P 1'
#
loop_
_entity.id
_entity.type
_entity.pdbx_description
1 polymer ?
#
loop_
_entity_poly.entity_id
_entity_poly.type
_entity_poly.pdbx_seq_one_letter_code
_entity_poly.pdbx_strand_id
1 'polypeptide(L)'
;IKRTVSADQATTCPKCYADVPPGTSFCTDCGTSIKVTNVSNSAINEELRKRQEMREGNNPVKGDTVDNVVESGKGLMKGLGGFLNKAAESIDKNIEKTRQGQYTSAKENNHNLMETPGYLVCDECGGYYELQQGESADDFADECDCGGNLEHKLRL
;
A
#
# COMPACT_ATOMS: atom_id res chain seq x y z
N ILE A 1 -2.49 -13.20 -8.16
CA ILE A 1 -1.93 -12.83 -6.83
C ILE A 1 -0.95 -11.68 -7.05
N LYS A 2 -1.38 -10.43 -6.92
CA LYS A 2 -0.47 -9.27 -7.01
C LYS A 2 0.24 -9.16 -5.66
N ARG A 3 1.55 -9.39 -5.62
CA ARG A 3 2.37 -9.21 -4.43
C ARG A 3 2.57 -7.71 -4.22
N THR A 4 1.91 -7.14 -3.21
CA THR A 4 2.19 -5.81 -2.69
C THR A 4 3.51 -5.89 -1.93
N VAL A 5 4.58 -5.33 -2.49
CA VAL A 5 5.87 -5.21 -1.81
C VAL A 5 5.69 -4.12 -0.75
N SER A 6 5.69 -4.53 0.53
CA SER A 6 5.57 -3.62 1.69
C SER A 6 6.69 -2.59 1.63
N ALA A 7 6.33 -1.31 1.66
CA ALA A 7 7.22 -0.16 1.57
C ALA A 7 7.82 0.25 2.94
N ASP A 8 7.85 -0.65 3.93
CA ASP A 8 8.14 -0.32 5.33
C ASP A 8 9.51 -0.80 5.84
N GLN A 9 10.50 -0.97 4.97
CA GLN A 9 11.85 -1.33 5.44
C GLN A 9 12.62 -0.07 5.81
N ALA A 10 12.55 0.32 7.09
CA ALA A 10 13.47 1.30 7.67
C ALA A 10 14.92 0.84 7.41
N THR A 11 15.77 1.77 6.98
CA THR A 11 17.18 1.50 6.66
C THR A 11 18.06 2.47 7.43
N THR A 12 19.29 2.09 7.76
CA THR A 12 20.22 2.96 8.48
C THR A 12 21.07 3.77 7.51
N CYS A 13 21.36 5.02 7.87
CA CYS A 13 22.22 5.88 7.06
C CYS A 13 23.65 5.32 7.00
N PRO A 14 24.26 5.17 5.81
CA PRO A 14 25.63 4.63 5.70
C PRO A 14 26.72 5.60 6.19
N LYS A 15 26.39 6.87 6.45
CA LYS A 15 27.37 7.89 6.87
C LYS A 15 27.35 8.15 8.37
N CYS A 16 26.17 8.36 8.95
CA CYS A 16 26.02 8.67 10.37
C CYS A 16 25.36 7.56 11.19
N TYR A 17 24.90 6.48 10.55
CA TYR A 17 24.22 5.35 11.17
C TYR A 17 22.90 5.70 11.87
N ALA A 18 22.36 6.90 11.66
CA ALA A 18 21.03 7.26 12.09
C ALA A 18 19.97 6.38 11.40
N ASP A 19 18.87 6.11 12.10
CA ASP A 19 17.72 5.41 11.54
C ASP A 19 17.05 6.30 10.50
N VAL A 20 16.93 5.79 9.28
CA VAL A 20 16.34 6.52 8.16
C VAL A 20 14.99 5.89 7.81
N PRO A 21 13.90 6.68 7.87
CA PRO A 21 12.58 6.22 7.46
C PRO A 21 12.56 5.77 6.00
N PRO A 22 11.78 4.73 5.67
CA PRO A 22 11.62 4.27 4.30
C PRO A 22 11.05 5.37 3.40
N GLY A 23 11.49 5.42 2.14
CA GLY A 23 10.98 6.37 1.14
C GLY A 23 11.67 7.74 1.15
N THR A 24 12.64 7.99 2.02
CA THR A 24 13.41 9.24 2.03
C THR A 24 14.56 9.21 1.02
N SER A 25 14.80 10.33 0.33
CA SER A 25 15.91 10.46 -0.64
C SER A 25 17.23 10.90 0.00
N PHE A 26 17.18 11.32 1.27
CA PHE A 26 18.32 11.80 2.05
C PHE A 26 18.12 11.53 3.54
N CYS A 27 19.22 11.38 4.26
CA CYS A 27 19.23 11.26 5.72
C CYS A 27 18.91 12.62 6.35
N THR A 28 17.89 12.65 7.20
CA THR A 28 17.42 13.84 7.93
C THR A 28 18.43 14.36 8.95
N ASP A 29 19.30 13.49 9.48
CA ASP A 29 20.28 13.88 10.50
C ASP A 29 21.58 14.47 9.92
N CYS A 30 22.04 13.96 8.77
CA CYS A 30 23.35 14.36 8.23
C CYS A 30 23.34 14.84 6.78
N GLY A 31 22.17 14.87 6.13
CA GLY A 31 21.98 15.34 4.76
C GLY A 31 22.52 14.40 3.66
N THR A 32 22.97 13.19 4.01
CA THR A 32 23.52 12.25 3.01
C THR A 32 22.42 11.72 2.10
N SER A 33 22.58 11.85 0.79
CA SER A 33 21.65 11.26 -0.18
C SER A 33 21.70 9.74 -0.13
N ILE A 34 20.53 9.11 0.01
CA ILE A 34 20.37 7.66 0.06
C ILE A 34 19.70 7.24 -1.25
N LYS A 35 20.50 6.70 -2.18
CA LYS A 35 19.98 6.12 -3.41
C LYS A 35 19.53 4.70 -3.10
N VAL A 36 18.22 4.49 -3.00
CA VAL A 36 17.64 3.13 -2.91
C VAL A 36 17.88 2.44 -4.26
N THR A 37 19.05 1.83 -4.42
CA THR A 37 19.29 0.94 -5.54
C THR A 37 18.44 -0.30 -5.29
N ASN A 38 17.26 -0.35 -5.89
CA ASN A 38 16.47 -1.57 -6.00
C ASN A 38 17.33 -2.59 -6.76
N VAL A 39 18.14 -3.36 -6.04
CA VAL A 39 18.88 -4.48 -6.62
C VAL A 39 17.83 -5.49 -7.03
N SER A 40 17.56 -5.53 -8.33
CA SER A 40 16.61 -6.44 -8.93
C SER A 40 16.96 -7.87 -8.52
N ASN A 41 15.96 -8.61 -8.01
CA ASN A 41 16.11 -10.01 -7.61
C ASN A 41 16.79 -10.90 -8.69
N SER A 42 16.75 -10.50 -9.96
CA SER A 42 17.48 -11.14 -11.05
C SER A 42 19.00 -11.19 -10.85
N ALA A 43 19.62 -10.11 -10.35
CA ALA A 43 21.08 -10.05 -10.16
C ALA A 43 21.52 -10.96 -8.99
N ILE A 44 20.73 -11.00 -7.91
CA ILE A 44 20.96 -11.88 -6.76
C ILE A 44 20.76 -13.35 -7.17
N ASN A 45 19.72 -13.64 -7.94
CA ASN A 45 19.43 -15.00 -8.41
C ASN A 45 20.46 -15.52 -9.43
N GLU A 46 21.03 -14.64 -10.26
CA GLU A 46 22.09 -15.02 -11.21
C GLU A 46 23.40 -15.37 -10.47
N GLU A 47 23.76 -14.58 -9.45
CA GLU A 47 24.96 -14.84 -8.64
C GLU A 47 24.83 -16.12 -7.79
N LEU A 48 23.62 -16.45 -7.33
CA LEU A 48 23.33 -17.72 -6.65
C LEU A 48 23.48 -18.94 -7.58
N ARG A 49 23.07 -18.83 -8.86
CA ARG A 49 23.24 -19.92 -9.84
C ARG A 49 24.72 -20.21 -10.12
N LYS A 50 25.54 -19.16 -10.31
CA LYS A 50 26.99 -19.32 -10.54
C LYS A 50 27.71 -20.03 -9.39
N ARG A 51 27.24 -19.87 -8.15
CA ARG A 51 27.80 -20.58 -6.97
C ARG A 51 27.34 -22.03 -6.87
N GLN A 52 26.17 -22.39 -7.38
CA GLN A 52 25.67 -23.77 -7.40
C GLN A 52 26.41 -24.63 -8.43
N GLU A 53 26.72 -24.06 -9.60
CA GLU A 53 27.45 -24.74 -10.68
C GLU A 53 28.91 -25.10 -10.30
N MET A 54 29.52 -24.40 -9.34
CA MET A 54 30.84 -24.74 -8.80
C MET A 54 30.82 -25.79 -7.67
N ARG A 55 29.64 -26.19 -7.16
CA ARG A 55 29.51 -27.24 -6.12
C ARG A 55 29.03 -28.59 -6.67
N GLU A 56 28.54 -28.67 -7.90
CA GLU A 56 28.06 -29.92 -8.49
C GLU A 56 29.17 -30.64 -9.28
N GLY A 57 30.20 -31.06 -8.55
CA GLY A 57 31.01 -32.20 -8.93
C GLY A 57 30.41 -33.48 -8.33
N ASN A 58 29.97 -34.40 -9.21
CA ASN A 58 29.43 -35.75 -8.97
C ASN A 58 27.96 -35.88 -8.52
N ASN A 59 27.05 -36.21 -9.44
CA ASN A 59 26.62 -37.60 -9.73
C ASN A 59 25.45 -37.59 -10.75
N PRO A 60 25.50 -38.32 -11.89
CA PRO A 60 24.41 -38.33 -12.86
C PRO A 60 23.31 -39.31 -12.42
N VAL A 61 22.12 -38.80 -12.08
CA VAL A 61 20.91 -39.63 -12.01
C VAL A 61 20.33 -39.71 -13.42
N LYS A 62 20.69 -40.78 -14.13
CA LYS A 62 19.96 -41.21 -15.34
C LYS A 62 18.54 -41.58 -14.94
N GLY A 63 17.57 -41.04 -15.69
CA GLY A 63 16.18 -41.39 -15.56
C GLY A 63 15.91 -42.77 -16.12
N ASP A 64 15.13 -43.54 -15.38
CA ASP A 64 14.36 -44.66 -15.91
C ASP A 64 12.88 -44.36 -15.70
N THR A 65 12.17 -44.42 -16.80
CA THR A 65 10.73 -44.30 -16.97
C THR A 65 9.97 -45.28 -16.07
N VAL A 66 9.02 -44.79 -15.27
CA VAL A 66 8.01 -45.63 -14.60
C VAL A 66 6.61 -45.14 -14.96
N ASP A 67 6.25 -45.34 -16.23
CA ASP A 67 4.85 -45.44 -16.64
C ASP A 67 4.25 -46.72 -16.04
N ASN A 68 3.69 -46.66 -14.83
CA ASN A 68 2.80 -47.69 -14.27
C ASN A 68 2.12 -47.27 -12.95
N VAL A 69 1.41 -46.14 -12.92
CA VAL A 69 0.35 -45.91 -11.91
C VAL A 69 -0.87 -45.27 -12.58
N VAL A 70 -1.40 -45.96 -13.58
CA VAL A 70 -2.84 -45.89 -13.89
C VAL A 70 -3.49 -47.01 -13.10
N GLU A 71 -4.66 -46.73 -12.51
CA GLU A 71 -5.61 -47.70 -11.98
C GLU A 71 -5.54 -48.08 -10.49
N SER A 72 -5.63 -47.11 -9.56
CA SER A 72 -6.32 -47.32 -8.26
C SER A 72 -6.55 -46.00 -7.53
N GLY A 73 -7.79 -45.53 -7.54
CA GLY A 73 -8.17 -44.28 -6.85
C GLY A 73 -9.42 -43.58 -7.39
N LYS A 74 -10.20 -44.24 -8.25
CA LYS A 74 -11.56 -43.81 -8.58
C LYS A 74 -12.46 -44.12 -7.38
N GLY A 75 -12.88 -43.10 -6.62
CA GLY A 75 -14.13 -43.18 -5.85
C GLY A 75 -14.10 -42.73 -4.39
N LEU A 76 -14.06 -41.42 -4.13
CA LEU A 76 -14.48 -40.87 -2.83
C LEU A 76 -15.01 -39.42 -2.88
N MET A 77 -15.20 -38.82 -4.06
CA MET A 77 -15.81 -37.48 -4.20
C MET A 77 -17.24 -37.57 -4.74
N LYS A 78 -18.18 -37.96 -3.89
CA LYS A 78 -19.63 -37.76 -4.07
C LYS A 78 -20.25 -37.59 -2.69
N GLY A 79 -20.39 -36.36 -2.19
CA GLY A 79 -21.10 -36.22 -0.90
C GLY A 79 -21.20 -34.88 -0.18
N LEU A 80 -20.76 -33.73 -0.70
CA LEU A 80 -20.82 -32.47 0.06
C LEU A 80 -21.45 -31.27 -0.70
N GLY A 81 -22.10 -31.52 -1.84
CA GLY A 81 -22.95 -30.51 -2.48
C GLY A 81 -24.32 -30.45 -1.81
N GLY A 82 -24.56 -29.47 -0.93
CA GLY A 82 -25.88 -29.34 -0.31
C GLY A 82 -26.18 -28.19 0.67
N PHE A 83 -25.28 -27.23 0.95
CA PHE A 83 -25.50 -26.31 2.09
C PHE A 83 -25.44 -24.80 1.84
N LEU A 84 -25.34 -24.31 0.60
CA LEU A 84 -25.14 -22.86 0.36
C LEU A 84 -26.19 -22.20 -0.55
N ASN A 85 -27.42 -22.73 -0.59
CA ASN A 85 -28.47 -22.13 -1.44
C ASN A 85 -29.36 -21.12 -0.69
N LYS A 86 -29.15 -20.90 0.62
CA LYS A 86 -30.09 -20.15 1.48
C LYS A 86 -29.64 -18.74 1.89
N ALA A 87 -28.53 -18.24 1.34
CA ALA A 87 -27.98 -16.92 1.69
C ALA A 87 -28.09 -15.86 0.56
N ALA A 88 -28.68 -16.20 -0.58
CA ALA A 88 -28.70 -15.34 -1.76
C ALA A 88 -29.96 -14.47 -1.92
N GLU A 89 -30.90 -14.48 -0.96
CA GLU A 89 -32.23 -13.84 -1.15
C GLU A 89 -32.46 -12.53 -0.36
N SER A 90 -31.44 -11.92 0.27
CA SER A 90 -31.69 -10.73 1.10
C SER A 90 -30.63 -9.64 1.03
N ILE A 91 -30.24 -9.19 -0.17
CA ILE A 91 -29.61 -7.87 -0.33
C ILE A 91 -30.07 -7.25 -1.65
N ASP A 92 -31.34 -6.88 -1.70
CA ASP A 92 -31.83 -5.93 -2.69
C ASP A 92 -33.00 -5.16 -2.06
N LYS A 93 -32.68 -3.99 -1.52
CA LYS A 93 -33.59 -2.84 -1.31
C LYS A 93 -32.82 -1.67 -0.69
N ASN A 94 -32.98 -0.51 -1.31
CA ASN A 94 -32.61 0.84 -0.86
C ASN A 94 -31.28 1.46 -1.28
N ILE A 95 -30.83 1.20 -2.51
CA ILE A 95 -30.04 2.19 -3.28
C ILE A 95 -31.01 2.95 -4.21
N GLU A 96 -31.99 3.64 -3.63
CA GLU A 96 -32.79 4.63 -4.36
C GLU A 96 -33.25 5.72 -3.38
N LYS A 97 -32.42 6.76 -3.24
CA LYS A 97 -32.88 8.15 -3.04
C LYS A 97 -31.76 9.12 -3.32
N THR A 98 -31.55 9.24 -4.63
CA THR A 98 -31.08 10.43 -5.34
C THR A 98 -31.77 11.71 -4.82
N ARG A 99 -31.02 12.82 -4.87
CA ARG A 99 -31.48 14.23 -4.86
C ARG A 99 -31.94 14.68 -3.46
N GLN A 100 -31.43 15.77 -2.91
CA GLN A 100 -31.50 17.11 -3.47
C GLN A 100 -30.43 17.97 -2.77
N GLY A 101 -29.73 18.81 -3.54
CA GLY A 101 -28.85 19.82 -2.97
C GLY A 101 -29.64 20.85 -2.17
N GLN A 102 -28.96 21.49 -1.22
CA GLN A 102 -29.34 22.80 -0.70
C GLN A 102 -28.13 23.42 -0.02
N TYR A 103 -27.57 24.43 -0.70
CA TYR A 103 -26.84 25.52 -0.06
C TYR A 103 -27.87 26.25 0.81
N THR A 104 -27.90 25.93 2.11
CA THR A 104 -28.60 26.75 3.09
C THR A 104 -27.69 26.91 4.28
N SER A 105 -27.14 28.12 4.43
CA SER A 105 -26.56 28.60 5.67
C SER A 105 -27.61 28.49 6.78
N ALA A 106 -27.42 27.54 7.69
CA ALA A 106 -28.15 27.48 8.94
C ALA A 106 -27.18 26.99 10.02
N LYS A 107 -26.85 27.91 10.93
CA LYS A 107 -26.31 27.58 12.25
C LYS A 107 -27.22 26.55 12.91
N GLU A 108 -26.75 25.33 13.07
CA GLU A 108 -27.31 24.37 14.02
C GLU A 108 -26.18 23.72 14.81
N ASN A 109 -26.15 24.07 16.10
CA ASN A 109 -25.26 23.50 17.10
C ASN A 109 -25.62 22.03 17.32
N ASN A 110 -24.76 21.12 16.87
CA ASN A 110 -24.74 19.71 17.29
C ASN A 110 -23.30 19.19 17.17
N HIS A 111 -22.51 19.38 18.22
CA HIS A 111 -21.11 18.97 18.31
C HIS A 111 -20.99 17.44 18.52
N ASN A 112 -21.20 16.68 17.44
CA ASN A 112 -20.63 15.33 17.29
C ASN A 112 -20.55 14.94 15.81
N LEU A 113 -20.00 15.84 14.99
CA LEU A 113 -19.52 15.48 13.66
C LEU A 113 -18.01 15.31 13.82
N MET A 114 -17.53 14.10 13.54
CA MET A 114 -16.11 13.78 13.51
C MET A 114 -15.41 14.77 12.58
N GLU A 115 -14.83 15.83 13.15
CA GLU A 115 -14.16 16.92 12.45
C GLU A 115 -12.95 16.33 11.75
N THR A 116 -13.13 15.98 10.48
CA THR A 116 -12.01 15.62 9.63
C THR A 116 -11.20 16.90 9.41
N PRO A 117 -9.96 16.97 9.92
CA PRO A 117 -9.18 18.21 10.00
C PRO A 117 -8.90 18.89 8.65
N GLY A 118 -9.08 18.17 7.53
CA GLY A 118 -8.98 18.73 6.18
C GLY A 118 -7.54 18.89 5.72
N TYR A 119 -7.33 19.67 4.66
CA TYR A 119 -6.07 19.83 3.97
C TYR A 119 -5.77 21.30 3.74
N LEU A 120 -4.51 21.71 3.86
CA LEU A 120 -4.00 22.98 3.33
C LEU A 120 -3.40 22.69 1.95
N VAL A 121 -3.85 23.40 0.92
CA VAL A 121 -3.44 23.14 -0.46
C VAL A 121 -2.93 24.42 -1.09
N CYS A 122 -1.73 24.36 -1.67
CA CYS A 122 -1.14 25.48 -2.38
C CYS A 122 -1.78 25.64 -3.76
N ASP A 123 -2.20 26.87 -4.08
CA ASP A 123 -2.78 27.24 -5.38
C ASP A 123 -1.76 27.24 -6.53
N GLU A 124 -0.48 27.51 -6.25
CA GLU A 124 0.57 27.56 -7.27
C GLU A 124 1.24 26.21 -7.54
N CYS A 125 1.76 25.54 -6.50
CA CYS A 125 2.51 24.30 -6.68
C CYS A 125 1.66 23.03 -6.56
N GLY A 126 0.43 23.14 -6.03
CA GLY A 126 -0.43 22.00 -5.74
C GLY A 126 0.05 21.11 -4.59
N GLY A 127 1.09 21.53 -3.86
CA GLY A 127 1.53 20.90 -2.62
C GLY A 127 0.42 20.94 -1.58
N TYR A 128 0.32 19.90 -0.76
CA TYR A 128 -0.72 19.81 0.26
C TYR A 128 -0.17 19.31 1.60
N TYR A 129 -0.80 19.75 2.68
CA TYR A 129 -0.58 19.28 4.04
C TYR A 129 -1.92 18.80 4.63
N GLU A 130 -1.94 17.61 5.22
CA GLU A 130 -3.12 17.09 5.92
C GLU A 130 -3.07 17.53 7.39
N LEU A 131 -4.04 18.34 7.79
CA LEU A 131 -4.15 18.82 9.17
C LEU A 131 -4.38 17.63 10.10
N GLN A 132 -3.74 17.63 11.26
CA GLN A 132 -3.94 16.58 12.27
C GLN A 132 -5.11 16.91 13.20
N GLN A 133 -5.55 15.93 13.98
CA GLN A 133 -6.62 16.16 14.96
C GLN A 133 -6.19 17.22 15.98
N GLY A 134 -6.92 18.33 16.03
CA GLY A 134 -6.63 19.46 16.90
C GLY A 134 -5.74 20.55 16.30
N GLU A 135 -5.31 20.40 15.04
CA GLU A 135 -4.66 21.50 14.29
C GLU A 135 -5.73 22.33 13.57
N SER A 136 -5.68 23.66 13.70
CA SER A 136 -6.52 24.57 12.91
C SER A 136 -5.79 25.04 11.67
N ALA A 137 -6.49 25.23 10.56
CA ALA A 137 -5.92 25.84 9.36
C ALA A 137 -5.34 27.24 9.65
N ASP A 138 -5.94 28.00 10.57
CA ASP A 138 -5.50 29.34 10.96
C ASP A 138 -4.15 29.38 11.70
N ASP A 139 -3.67 28.23 12.22
CA ASP A 139 -2.38 28.15 12.91
C ASP A 139 -1.19 28.13 11.93
N PHE A 140 -1.46 27.98 10.63
CA PHE A 140 -0.45 27.87 9.58
C PHE A 140 -0.27 29.19 8.85
N ALA A 141 0.91 29.39 8.28
CA ALA A 141 1.14 30.52 7.39
C ALA A 141 0.29 30.36 6.13
N ASP A 142 -0.36 31.44 5.69
CA ASP A 142 -1.11 31.46 4.43
C ASP A 142 -0.18 31.36 3.20
N GLU A 143 1.13 31.56 3.36
CA GLU A 143 2.13 31.52 2.30
C GLU A 143 2.88 30.18 2.31
N CYS A 144 2.89 29.52 1.16
CA CYS A 144 3.66 28.30 0.91
C CYS A 144 5.13 28.64 0.66
N ASP A 145 6.05 27.72 0.98
CA ASP A 145 7.49 27.90 0.72
C ASP A 145 7.84 28.16 -0.76
N CYS A 146 6.93 27.85 -1.69
CA CYS A 146 7.09 28.15 -3.11
C CYS A 146 6.71 29.60 -3.49
N GLY A 147 6.08 30.36 -2.58
CA GLY A 147 5.55 31.71 -2.79
C GLY A 147 4.04 31.77 -3.09
N GLY A 148 3.37 30.63 -3.25
CA GLY A 148 1.91 30.57 -3.46
C GLY A 148 1.09 30.63 -2.17
N ASN A 149 -0.24 30.71 -2.26
CA ASN A 149 -1.13 30.77 -1.10
C ASN A 149 -1.68 29.39 -0.73
N LEU A 150 -1.80 29.12 0.56
CA LEU A 150 -2.39 27.91 1.13
C LEU A 150 -3.88 28.12 1.41
N GLU A 151 -4.71 27.24 0.86
CA GLU A 151 -6.15 27.23 1.08
C GLU A 151 -6.60 26.00 1.88
N HIS A 152 -7.46 26.20 2.88
CA HIS A 152 -8.08 25.10 3.62
C HIS A 152 -9.20 24.43 2.80
N LYS A 153 -9.09 23.12 2.60
CA LYS A 153 -10.04 22.28 1.86
C LYS A 153 -10.38 21.03 2.66
N LEU A 154 -11.66 20.71 2.77
CA LEU A 154 -12.10 19.48 3.45
C LEU A 154 -11.79 18.19 2.66
N ARG A 155 -11.51 18.32 1.34
CA ARG A 155 -11.19 17.24 0.41
C ARG A 155 -10.27 17.74 -0.72
N LEU A 156 -9.45 16.86 -1.27
CA LEU A 156 -8.56 17.08 -2.43
C LEU A 156 -9.24 16.69 -3.76
#